data_AF-A0A165U4U7-F1
#
_entry.id   AF-A0A165U4U7-F1
#
_cell.length_a   1.000
_cell.length_b   1.000
_cell.length_c   1.000
_cell.angle_alpha   90.00
_cell.angle_beta   90.00
_cell.angle_gamma   90.00
#
_symmetry.space_group_name_H-M   'P 1'
#
loop_
_entity.id
_entity.type
_entity.pdbx_description
1 polymer ?
#
loop_
_entity_poly.entity_id
_entity_poly.type
_entity_poly.pdbx_seq_one_letter_code
_entity_poly.pdbx_strand_id
1 'polypeptide(L)'
;MEKKHKLPAKDVTKYGKLMSDKAGIEKTYMALVEGEPKLLKINSDIDKAEKALKTLSKAQNEYIKAHDLVAKISKGMKDLEDGAGGDKKKLWGHEKYQKLRQHLDAAKTSYDAAEKKITQVAALEKQVAQFQEHYQKERDKIAKSYGVTLTTDTKSLVVLMGKTAEMSMVIG
;
A
#
# COMPACT_ATOMS: atom_id res chain seq x y z
N MET A 1 -4.29 -42.14 27.32
CA MET A 1 -2.82 -41.97 27.23
C MET A 1 -2.50 -41.58 25.80
N GLU A 2 -2.22 -40.30 25.55
CA GLU A 2 -1.83 -39.84 24.21
C GLU A 2 -0.47 -40.44 23.83
N LYS A 3 -0.39 -41.04 22.64
CA LYS A 3 0.86 -41.61 22.11
C LYS A 3 1.81 -40.44 21.81
N LYS A 4 2.88 -40.33 22.60
CA LYS A 4 3.96 -39.35 22.36
C LYS A 4 4.80 -39.80 21.18
N HIS A 5 4.74 -39.08 20.07
CA HIS A 5 5.63 -39.29 18.92
C HIS A 5 6.95 -38.55 19.16
N LYS A 6 8.08 -39.25 19.07
CA LYS A 6 9.41 -38.62 19.15
C LYS A 6 9.83 -38.09 17.77
N LEU A 7 10.32 -36.85 17.75
CA LEU A 7 10.92 -36.27 16.56
C LEU A 7 12.19 -37.06 16.14
N PRO A 8 12.45 -37.22 14.83
CA PRO A 8 13.74 -37.72 14.35
C PRO A 8 14.90 -36.84 14.84
N ALA A 9 16.05 -37.43 15.17
CA ALA A 9 17.18 -36.71 15.79
C ALA A 9 17.68 -35.49 14.98
N LYS A 10 17.59 -35.56 13.65
CA LYS A 10 17.92 -34.43 12.73
C LYS A 10 17.01 -33.22 12.92
N ASP A 11 15.76 -33.45 13.32
CA ASP A 11 14.72 -32.45 13.47
C ASP A 11 14.67 -31.91 14.92
N VAL A 12 15.11 -32.71 15.90
CA VAL A 12 15.24 -32.29 17.31
C VAL A 12 16.15 -31.07 17.46
N THR A 13 17.29 -31.03 16.78
CA THR A 13 18.22 -29.89 16.87
C THR A 13 17.65 -28.61 16.23
N LYS A 14 16.84 -28.77 15.18
CA LYS A 14 16.22 -27.66 14.44
C LYS A 14 15.02 -27.07 15.19
N TYR A 15 14.12 -27.92 15.69
CA TYR A 15 12.89 -27.50 16.37
C TYR A 15 13.06 -27.33 17.90
N GLY A 16 14.00 -28.05 18.53
CA GLY A 16 14.30 -27.93 19.96
C GLY A 16 14.89 -26.57 20.35
N LYS A 17 15.56 -25.86 19.43
CA LYS A 17 15.97 -24.46 19.65
C LYS A 17 14.81 -23.46 19.54
N LEU A 18 13.77 -23.79 18.78
CA LEU A 18 12.61 -22.91 18.57
C LEU A 18 11.62 -23.00 19.74
N MET A 19 11.50 -24.17 20.36
CA MET A 19 10.65 -24.45 21.53
C MET A 19 10.67 -23.43 22.68
N SER A 20 11.84 -22.89 23.00
CA SER A 20 12.02 -21.86 24.04
C SER A 20 12.00 -20.43 23.49
N ASP A 21 12.04 -20.27 22.17
CA ASP A 21 12.06 -18.99 21.46
C ASP A 21 10.69 -18.75 20.80
N LYS A 22 9.77 -18.21 21.60
CA LYS A 22 8.42 -17.83 21.17
C LYS A 22 8.43 -16.96 19.90
N ALA A 23 9.37 -16.02 19.78
CA ALA A 23 9.49 -15.14 18.63
C ALA A 23 9.98 -15.89 17.38
N GLY A 24 10.92 -16.83 17.54
CA GLY A 24 11.39 -17.71 16.46
C GLY A 24 10.29 -18.64 15.92
N ILE A 25 9.44 -19.18 16.79
CA ILE A 25 8.26 -19.97 16.40
C ILE A 25 7.28 -19.12 15.62
N GLU A 26 6.92 -17.95 16.14
CA GLU A 26 5.99 -17.03 15.48
C GLU A 26 6.49 -16.60 14.10
N LYS A 27 7.79 -16.30 13.97
CA LYS A 27 8.41 -15.96 12.68
C LYS A 27 8.37 -17.12 11.68
N THR A 28 8.65 -18.34 12.13
CA THR A 28 8.61 -19.53 11.26
C THR A 28 7.19 -19.83 10.79
N TYR A 29 6.22 -19.66 11.68
CA TYR A 29 4.81 -19.80 11.38
C TYR A 29 4.32 -18.75 10.37
N MET A 30 4.62 -17.47 10.61
CA MET A 30 4.25 -16.40 9.70
C MET A 30 4.88 -16.58 8.31
N ALA A 31 6.12 -17.08 8.23
CA ALA A 31 6.75 -17.41 6.95
C ALA A 31 6.00 -18.51 6.15
N LEU A 32 5.39 -19.48 6.83
CA LEU A 32 4.54 -20.50 6.17
C LEU A 32 3.24 -19.89 5.64
N VAL A 33 2.61 -19.04 6.44
CA VAL A 33 1.40 -18.30 6.05
C VAL A 33 1.70 -17.43 4.83
N GLU A 34 2.77 -16.63 4.88
CA GLU A 34 3.20 -15.71 3.82
C GLU A 34 3.66 -16.42 2.53
N GLY A 35 4.05 -17.69 2.63
CA GLY A 35 4.39 -18.54 1.49
C GLY A 35 3.19 -19.11 0.71
N GLU A 36 1.96 -18.90 1.18
CA GLU A 36 0.77 -19.38 0.46
C GLU A 36 0.59 -18.66 -0.90
N PRO A 37 0.32 -19.39 -2.01
CA PRO A 37 0.27 -18.82 -3.36
C PRO A 37 -0.67 -17.62 -3.51
N LYS A 38 -1.76 -17.59 -2.74
CA LYS A 38 -2.70 -16.46 -2.73
C LYS A 38 -2.07 -15.18 -2.19
N LEU A 39 -1.32 -15.26 -1.09
CA LEU A 39 -0.63 -14.10 -0.53
C LEU A 39 0.52 -13.64 -1.42
N LEU A 40 1.27 -14.57 -2.00
CA LEU A 40 2.32 -14.24 -2.97
C LEU A 40 1.77 -13.50 -4.18
N LYS A 41 0.60 -13.89 -4.69
CA LYS A 41 -0.06 -13.18 -5.79
C LYS A 41 -0.46 -11.76 -5.39
N ILE A 42 -1.14 -11.60 -4.25
CA ILE A 42 -1.55 -10.27 -3.76
C ILE A 42 -0.34 -9.38 -3.53
N ASN A 43 0.74 -9.92 -2.95
CA ASN A 43 1.99 -9.19 -2.73
C ASN A 43 2.63 -8.73 -4.04
N SER A 44 2.62 -9.59 -5.07
CA SER A 44 3.09 -9.21 -6.41
C SER A 44 2.24 -8.10 -7.04
N ASP A 45 0.93 -8.10 -6.80
CA ASP A 45 0.03 -7.07 -7.31
C ASP A 45 0.23 -5.72 -6.57
N ILE A 46 0.54 -5.75 -5.26
CA ILE A 46 1.00 -4.58 -4.50
C ILE A 46 2.30 -4.03 -5.10
N ASP A 47 3.33 -4.86 -5.30
CA ASP A 47 4.61 -4.45 -5.87
C ASP A 47 4.47 -3.77 -7.25
N LYS A 48 3.58 -4.29 -8.11
CA LYS A 48 3.32 -3.69 -9.43
C LYS A 48 2.66 -2.32 -9.30
N ALA A 49 1.68 -2.20 -8.42
CA ALA A 49 0.97 -0.95 -8.19
C ALA A 49 1.88 0.11 -7.55
N GLU A 50 2.74 -0.26 -6.60
CA GLU A 50 3.74 0.64 -6.01
C GLU A 50 4.78 1.12 -7.03
N LYS A 51 5.23 0.23 -7.93
CA LYS A 51 6.11 0.62 -9.05
C LYS A 51 5.42 1.62 -9.98
N ALA A 52 4.14 1.43 -10.28
CA ALA A 52 3.35 2.36 -11.08
C ALA A 52 3.16 3.72 -10.37
N LEU A 53 2.96 3.73 -9.05
CA LEU A 53 2.93 4.98 -8.27
C LEU A 53 4.27 5.70 -8.32
N LYS A 54 5.39 4.98 -8.19
CA LYS A 54 6.73 5.57 -8.25
C LYS A 54 7.02 6.24 -9.59
N THR A 55 6.59 5.64 -10.71
CA THR A 55 6.75 6.27 -12.03
C THR A 55 5.88 7.50 -12.20
N LEU A 56 4.71 7.54 -11.54
CA LEU A 56 3.79 8.68 -11.57
C LEU A 56 4.09 9.78 -10.54
N SER A 57 5.00 9.57 -9.58
CA SER A 57 5.41 10.60 -8.61
C SER A 57 5.88 11.92 -9.26
N LYS A 58 6.52 11.83 -10.44
CA LYS A 58 6.88 13.02 -11.23
C LYS A 58 5.66 13.79 -11.72
N ALA A 59 4.59 13.09 -12.08
CA ALA A 59 3.34 13.70 -12.51
C ALA A 59 2.64 14.49 -11.39
N GLN A 60 2.81 14.07 -10.13
CA GLN A 60 2.29 14.78 -8.97
C GLN A 60 3.01 16.13 -8.75
N ASN A 61 4.33 16.16 -8.93
CA ASN A 61 5.10 17.41 -8.91
C ASN A 61 4.77 18.32 -10.11
N GLU A 62 4.54 17.75 -11.30
CA GLU A 62 4.09 18.49 -12.49
C GLU A 62 2.70 19.12 -12.25
N TYR A 63 1.79 18.36 -11.63
CA TYR A 63 0.45 18.84 -11.28
C TYR A 63 0.49 20.00 -10.30
N ILE A 64 1.25 19.89 -9.19
CA ILE A 64 1.38 20.97 -8.21
C ILE A 64 1.91 22.25 -8.87
N LYS A 65 2.95 22.13 -9.70
CA LYS A 65 3.51 23.29 -10.43
C LYS A 65 2.50 23.91 -11.39
N ALA A 66 1.75 23.11 -12.15
CA ALA A 66 0.74 23.59 -13.09
C ALA A 66 -0.42 24.27 -12.35
N HIS A 67 -0.89 23.67 -11.25
CA HIS A 67 -1.92 24.21 -10.38
C HIS A 67 -1.51 25.57 -9.80
N ASP A 68 -0.30 25.67 -9.23
CA ASP A 68 0.22 26.92 -8.67
C ASP A 68 0.37 28.02 -9.73
N LEU A 69 0.81 27.64 -10.93
CA LEU A 69 0.93 28.56 -12.06
C LEU A 69 -0.45 29.11 -12.48
N VAL A 70 -1.45 28.24 -12.63
CA VAL A 70 -2.83 28.64 -12.94
C VAL A 70 -3.39 29.55 -11.84
N ALA A 71 -3.18 29.21 -10.57
CA ALA A 71 -3.64 30.02 -9.44
C ALA A 71 -2.99 31.41 -9.43
N LYS A 72 -1.67 31.49 -9.68
CA LYS A 72 -0.94 32.76 -9.73
C LYS A 72 -1.38 33.64 -10.89
N ILE A 73 -1.56 33.06 -12.08
CA ILE A 73 -2.05 33.80 -13.26
C ILE A 73 -3.49 34.28 -13.03
N SER A 74 -4.36 33.40 -12.52
CA SER A 74 -5.77 33.73 -12.22
C SER A 74 -5.88 34.85 -11.20
N LYS A 75 -5.03 34.84 -10.16
CA LYS A 75 -4.95 35.93 -9.18
C LYS A 75 -4.52 37.24 -9.85
N GLY A 76 -3.45 37.24 -10.65
CA GLY A 76 -2.99 38.43 -11.35
C GLY A 76 -4.01 39.00 -12.34
N MET A 77 -4.82 38.13 -12.97
CA MET A 77 -5.95 38.58 -13.80
C MET A 77 -7.04 39.21 -12.94
N LYS A 78 -7.40 38.59 -11.81
CA LYS A 78 -8.41 39.11 -10.89
C LYS A 78 -8.01 40.48 -10.32
N ASP A 79 -6.74 40.66 -9.93
CA ASP A 79 -6.24 41.95 -9.43
C ASP A 79 -6.38 43.06 -10.49
N LEU A 80 -6.22 42.72 -11.78
CA LEU A 80 -6.45 43.66 -12.89
C LEU A 80 -7.95 43.93 -13.12
N GLU A 81 -8.79 42.90 -13.03
CA GLU A 81 -10.25 43.01 -13.11
C GLU A 81 -10.79 43.91 -12.00
N ASP A 82 -10.34 43.70 -10.77
CA ASP A 82 -10.70 44.49 -9.60
C ASP A 82 -10.21 45.94 -9.74
N GLY A 83 -8.99 46.14 -10.23
CA GLY A 83 -8.45 47.47 -10.56
C GLY A 83 -9.21 48.21 -11.67
N ALA A 84 -9.92 47.49 -12.54
CA ALA A 84 -10.81 48.04 -13.56
C ALA A 84 -12.26 48.22 -13.06
N GLY A 85 -12.53 47.97 -11.78
CA GLY A 85 -13.87 48.02 -11.19
C GLY A 85 -14.78 46.87 -11.62
N GLY A 86 -14.21 45.72 -11.97
CA GLY A 86 -14.93 44.54 -12.47
C GLY A 86 -15.32 44.61 -13.95
N ASP A 87 -15.05 45.73 -14.64
CA ASP A 87 -15.40 45.88 -16.05
C ASP A 87 -14.33 45.26 -16.97
N LYS A 88 -14.53 43.97 -17.27
CA LYS A 88 -13.65 43.20 -18.15
C LYS A 88 -13.52 43.78 -19.57
N LYS A 89 -14.47 44.60 -20.03
CA LYS A 89 -14.39 45.23 -21.37
C LYS A 89 -13.30 46.30 -21.43
N LYS A 90 -13.00 46.96 -20.32
CA LYS A 90 -11.88 47.94 -20.25
C LYS A 90 -10.51 47.26 -20.36
N LEU A 91 -10.43 45.97 -20.05
CA LEU A 91 -9.19 45.20 -20.08
C LEU A 91 -8.92 44.51 -21.42
N TRP A 92 -9.86 44.57 -22.36
CA TRP A 92 -9.73 43.89 -23.66
C TRP A 92 -8.58 44.43 -24.52
N GLY A 93 -8.23 45.72 -24.39
CA GLY A 93 -7.04 46.31 -25.02
C GLY A 93 -5.78 46.30 -24.14
N HIS A 94 -5.88 45.81 -22.89
CA HIS A 94 -4.79 45.91 -21.92
C HIS A 94 -3.76 44.81 -22.15
N GLU A 95 -2.57 45.18 -22.63
CA GLU A 95 -1.51 44.24 -23.06
C GLU A 95 -1.16 43.19 -21.98
N LYS A 96 -1.01 43.63 -20.73
CA LYS A 96 -0.71 42.73 -19.60
C LYS A 96 -1.83 41.72 -19.33
N TYR A 97 -3.09 42.12 -19.51
CA TYR A 97 -4.25 41.25 -19.29
C TYR A 97 -4.35 40.22 -20.42
N GLN A 98 -4.10 40.63 -21.67
CA GLN A 98 -4.04 39.72 -22.81
C GLN A 98 -2.89 38.72 -22.70
N LYS A 99 -1.70 39.14 -22.28
CA LYS A 99 -0.57 38.23 -21.99
C LYS A 99 -0.92 37.22 -20.91
N LEU A 100 -1.51 37.65 -19.80
CA LEU A 100 -1.95 36.76 -18.73
C LEU A 100 -3.02 35.76 -19.22
N ARG A 101 -3.95 36.20 -20.07
CA ARG A 101 -4.96 35.33 -20.67
C ARG A 101 -4.34 34.24 -21.55
N GLN A 102 -3.39 34.61 -22.42
CA GLN A 102 -2.66 33.64 -23.25
C GLN A 102 -1.86 32.65 -22.39
N HIS A 103 -1.19 33.13 -21.34
CA HIS A 103 -0.49 32.28 -20.40
C HIS A 103 -1.44 31.36 -19.63
N LEU A 104 -2.65 31.83 -19.29
CA LEU A 104 -3.67 31.02 -18.61
C LEU A 104 -4.14 29.88 -19.52
N ASP A 105 -4.39 30.13 -20.80
CA ASP A 105 -4.83 29.09 -21.75
C ASP A 105 -3.74 28.01 -21.94
N ALA A 106 -2.48 28.42 -22.05
CA ALA A 106 -1.35 27.50 -22.09
C ALA A 106 -1.18 26.70 -20.78
N ALA A 107 -1.31 27.37 -19.64
CA ALA A 107 -1.20 26.76 -18.32
C ALA A 107 -2.35 25.77 -18.05
N LYS A 108 -3.57 26.07 -18.49
CA LYS A 108 -4.73 25.18 -18.41
C LYS A 108 -4.54 23.90 -19.22
N THR A 109 -4.00 24.00 -20.42
CA THR A 109 -3.69 22.80 -21.24
C THR A 109 -2.72 21.86 -20.52
N SER A 110 -1.70 22.44 -19.85
CA SER A 110 -0.74 21.67 -19.05
C SER A 110 -1.36 21.13 -17.76
N TYR A 111 -2.25 21.90 -17.14
CA TYR A 111 -3.02 21.50 -15.96
C TYR A 111 -3.93 20.30 -16.26
N ASP A 112 -4.73 20.35 -17.32
CA ASP A 112 -5.65 19.26 -17.70
C ASP A 112 -4.88 17.95 -18.00
N ALA A 113 -3.72 18.06 -18.65
CA ALA A 113 -2.85 16.92 -18.90
C ALA A 113 -2.27 16.32 -17.61
N ALA A 114 -1.90 17.17 -16.65
CA ALA A 114 -1.41 16.73 -15.34
C ALA A 114 -2.53 16.18 -14.44
N GLU A 115 -3.74 16.74 -14.54
CA GLU A 115 -4.92 16.33 -13.77
C GLU A 115 -5.38 14.90 -14.13
N LYS A 116 -5.29 14.53 -15.42
CA LYS A 116 -5.54 13.15 -15.84
C LYS A 116 -4.55 12.17 -15.19
N LYS A 117 -3.27 12.55 -15.09
CA LYS A 117 -2.24 11.72 -14.45
C LYS A 117 -2.43 11.64 -12.93
N ILE A 118 -2.78 12.74 -12.25
CA ILE A 118 -3.00 12.69 -10.79
C ILE A 118 -4.25 11.90 -10.41
N THR A 119 -5.29 11.93 -11.25
CA THR A 119 -6.48 11.07 -11.05
C THR A 119 -6.11 9.58 -11.12
N GLN A 120 -5.19 9.21 -12.01
CA GLN A 120 -4.65 7.84 -12.06
C GLN A 120 -3.82 7.49 -10.83
N VAL A 121 -3.04 8.44 -10.29
CA VAL A 121 -2.30 8.27 -9.02
C VAL A 121 -3.28 7.99 -7.88
N ALA A 122 -4.29 8.83 -7.68
CA ALA A 122 -5.28 8.64 -6.62
C ALA A 122 -6.04 7.31 -6.73
N ALA A 123 -6.35 6.88 -7.95
CA ALA A 123 -6.96 5.58 -8.20
C ALA A 123 -6.02 4.41 -7.84
N LEU A 124 -4.73 4.51 -8.20
CA LEU A 124 -3.71 3.51 -7.87
C LEU A 124 -3.40 3.47 -6.36
N GLU A 125 -3.34 4.61 -5.67
CA GLU A 125 -3.16 4.67 -4.21
C GLU A 125 -4.31 3.96 -3.49
N LYS A 126 -5.55 4.22 -3.92
CA LYS A 126 -6.72 3.52 -3.40
C LYS A 126 -6.64 2.01 -3.68
N GLN A 127 -6.17 1.62 -4.85
CA GLN A 127 -6.00 0.22 -5.22
C GLN A 127 -4.93 -0.48 -4.37
N VAL A 128 -3.80 0.17 -4.10
CA VAL A 128 -2.76 -0.34 -3.20
C VAL A 128 -3.33 -0.55 -1.80
N ALA A 129 -4.06 0.43 -1.26
CA ALA A 129 -4.67 0.31 0.05
C ALA A 129 -5.65 -0.88 0.12
N GLN A 130 -6.46 -1.07 -0.93
CA GLN A 130 -7.37 -2.22 -1.03
C GLN A 130 -6.62 -3.55 -1.09
N PHE A 131 -5.51 -3.64 -1.85
CA PHE A 131 -4.70 -4.85 -1.89
C PHE A 131 -4.00 -5.14 -0.57
N GLN A 132 -3.51 -4.12 0.14
CA GLN A 132 -2.92 -4.26 1.48
C GLN A 132 -3.95 -4.75 2.50
N GLU A 133 -5.16 -4.18 2.48
CA GLU A 133 -6.26 -4.63 3.34
C GLU A 133 -6.67 -6.07 3.01
N HIS A 134 -6.77 -6.41 1.73
CA HIS A 134 -7.09 -7.76 1.28
C HIS A 134 -5.99 -8.76 1.67
N TYR A 135 -4.72 -8.37 1.56
CA TYR A 135 -3.57 -9.15 2.01
C TYR A 135 -3.68 -9.47 3.49
N GLN A 136 -3.93 -8.48 4.34
CA GLN A 136 -4.08 -8.69 5.78
C GLN A 136 -5.25 -9.64 6.10
N LYS A 137 -6.42 -9.43 5.48
CA LYS A 137 -7.60 -10.28 5.68
C LYS A 137 -7.35 -11.74 5.26
N GLU A 138 -6.75 -11.96 4.09
CA GLU A 138 -6.42 -13.32 3.64
C GLU A 138 -5.30 -13.94 4.47
N ARG A 139 -4.31 -13.16 4.90
CA ARG A 139 -3.24 -13.64 5.80
C ARG A 139 -3.82 -14.13 7.11
N ASP A 140 -4.71 -13.35 7.73
CA ASP A 140 -5.34 -13.72 9.00
C ASP A 140 -6.28 -14.92 8.84
N LYS A 141 -6.96 -15.04 7.71
CA LYS A 141 -7.81 -16.21 7.38
C LYS A 141 -6.98 -17.48 7.18
N ILE A 142 -5.87 -17.38 6.45
CA ILE A 142 -4.93 -18.47 6.23
C ILE A 142 -4.31 -18.87 7.57
N ALA A 143 -3.85 -17.91 8.37
CA ALA A 143 -3.32 -18.15 9.71
C ALA A 143 -4.33 -18.92 10.58
N LYS A 144 -5.59 -18.47 10.65
CA LYS A 144 -6.66 -19.21 11.34
C LYS A 144 -6.85 -20.63 10.84
N SER A 145 -6.69 -20.89 9.55
CA SER A 145 -6.80 -22.24 8.97
C SER A 145 -5.64 -23.19 9.35
N TYR A 146 -4.49 -22.64 9.75
CA TYR A 146 -3.37 -23.44 10.22
C TYR A 146 -3.50 -23.91 11.68
N GLY A 147 -4.51 -23.44 12.41
CA GLY A 147 -4.97 -24.07 13.66
C GLY A 147 -3.95 -24.10 14.80
N VAL A 148 -3.07 -23.09 14.91
CA VAL A 148 -2.05 -23.05 15.95
C VAL A 148 -2.69 -22.81 17.31
N THR A 149 -2.93 -23.90 18.03
CA THR A 149 -3.26 -23.87 19.45
C THR A 149 -1.95 -24.06 20.20
N LEU A 150 -1.43 -22.98 20.81
CA LEU A 150 -0.30 -23.02 21.73
C LEU A 150 -0.82 -23.39 23.12
N THR A 151 -0.92 -24.69 23.43
CA THR A 151 -1.12 -25.14 24.80
C THR A 151 0.25 -25.36 25.45
N THR A 152 0.53 -24.57 26.48
CA THR A 152 1.66 -24.74 27.37
C THR A 152 1.17 -25.51 28.59
N ASP A 153 1.73 -26.69 28.85
CA ASP A 153 1.75 -27.23 30.21
C ASP A 153 3.15 -27.01 30.79
N THR A 154 3.30 -27.19 32.11
CA THR A 154 4.59 -26.99 32.81
C THR A 154 5.75 -27.86 32.30
N LYS A 155 5.54 -28.75 31.32
CA LYS A 155 6.52 -29.73 30.83
C LYS A 155 6.60 -29.83 29.30
N SER A 156 5.74 -29.16 28.53
CA SER A 156 5.71 -29.30 27.07
C SER A 156 5.00 -28.14 26.37
N LEU A 157 5.49 -27.83 25.16
CA LEU A 157 4.86 -26.91 24.21
C LEU A 157 4.26 -27.75 23.09
N VAL A 158 2.93 -27.75 22.97
CA VAL A 158 2.26 -28.37 21.81
C VAL A 158 2.04 -27.29 20.76
N VAL A 159 2.62 -27.49 19.58
CA VAL A 159 2.39 -26.64 18.41
C VAL A 159 1.67 -27.47 17.36
N LEU A 160 0.36 -27.25 17.21
CA LEU A 160 -0.44 -27.81 16.13
C LEU A 160 -0.24 -26.93 14.88
N MET A 161 0.48 -27.40 13.86
CA MET A 161 0.55 -26.73 12.57
C MET A 161 0.06 -27.66 11.47
N GLY A 162 -1.17 -27.46 10.99
CA GLY A 162 -1.66 -28.20 9.84
C GLY A 162 -3.18 -28.14 9.62
N LYS A 163 -3.59 -28.20 8.35
CA LYS A 163 -5.00 -28.29 7.89
C LYS A 163 -5.69 -29.64 8.23
N THR A 164 -5.00 -30.57 8.90
CA THR A 164 -5.53 -31.87 9.31
C THR A 164 -5.16 -32.16 10.76
N ALA A 165 -6.11 -32.76 11.49
CA ALA A 165 -6.00 -33.14 12.90
C ALA A 165 -4.90 -34.18 13.22
N GLU A 166 -4.03 -34.51 12.26
CA GLU A 166 -3.06 -35.61 12.34
C GLU A 166 -1.64 -35.18 12.75
N MET A 167 -1.34 -33.88 12.84
CA MET A 167 -0.01 -33.41 13.29
C MET A 167 -0.07 -32.71 14.65
N SER A 168 -0.41 -33.49 15.68
CA SER A 168 -0.18 -33.16 17.09
C SER A 168 1.26 -33.47 17.47
N MET A 169 2.12 -32.44 17.48
CA MET A 169 3.51 -32.57 17.91
C MET A 169 3.62 -32.23 19.39
N VAL A 170 3.75 -33.27 20.23
CA VAL A 170 4.10 -33.13 21.65
C VAL A 170 5.61 -33.01 21.74
N ILE A 171 6.11 -31.83 22.11
CA ILE A 171 7.53 -31.64 22.36
C ILE A 171 7.70 -31.50 23.87
N GLY A 172 8.32 -32.52 24.47
CA GLY A 172 8.57 -32.61 25.92
C GLY A 172 9.92 -32.05 26.34
#